data_AF-A0A7H8PSY9-F1
#
_entry.id   AF-A0A7H8PSY9-F1
#
_cell.length_a   1.000
_cell.length_b   1.000
_cell.length_c   1.000
_cell.angle_alpha   90.00
_cell.angle_beta   90.00
_cell.angle_gamma   90.00
#
_symmetry.space_group_name_H-M   'P 1'
#
loop_
_entity.id
_entity.type
_entity.pdbx_description
1 polymer ?
#
loop_
_entity_poly.entity_id
_entity_poly.type
_entity_poly.pdbx_seq_one_letter_code
_entity_poly.pdbx_strand_id
1 'polypeptide(L)' 'MNNNRRKRIEIVKDKITSLLEELQSIQGEETEAFENLPESIQYSEKGEKMEEAADTLQNFIDTVESEIEELEEL' A
#
# COMPACT_ATOMS: atom_id res chain seq x y z
N MET A 1 -11.87 -12.44 23.72
CA MET A 1 -12.96 -12.13 22.75
C MET A 1 -13.88 -13.34 22.52
N ASN A 2 -15.18 -13.15 22.17
CA ASN A 2 -16.05 -14.30 21.83
C ASN A 2 -15.83 -14.75 20.37
N ASN A 3 -16.24 -15.99 20.05
CA ASN A 3 -15.94 -16.61 18.75
C ASN A 3 -16.52 -15.84 17.55
N ASN A 4 -17.73 -15.26 17.70
CA ASN A 4 -18.36 -14.49 16.62
C ASN A 4 -17.55 -13.22 16.27
N ARG A 5 -17.06 -12.49 17.28
CA ARG A 5 -16.23 -11.29 17.06
C ARG A 5 -14.88 -11.65 16.43
N ARG A 6 -14.22 -12.71 16.89
CA ARG A 6 -12.98 -13.23 16.27
C ARG A 6 -13.15 -13.54 14.79
N LYS A 7 -14.19 -14.30 14.42
CA LYS A 7 -14.47 -14.60 13.00
C LYS A 7 -14.72 -13.37 12.14
N ARG A 8 -15.37 -12.34 12.69
CA ARG A 8 -15.61 -11.08 11.98
C ARG A 8 -14.33 -10.30 11.76
N ILE A 9 -13.38 -10.38 12.69
CA ILE A 9 -12.07 -9.74 12.56
C ILE A 9 -11.26 -10.42 11.46
N GLU A 10 -11.20 -11.75 11.41
CA GLU A 10 -10.53 -12.45 10.30
C GLU A 10 -11.08 -12.05 8.93
N ILE A 11 -12.41 -12.00 8.77
CA ILE A 11 -13.02 -11.57 7.50
C ILE A 11 -12.64 -10.12 7.15
N VAL A 12 -12.47 -9.25 8.15
CA VAL A 12 -12.04 -7.87 7.90
C VAL A 12 -10.57 -7.85 7.51
N LYS A 13 -9.71 -8.63 8.17
CA LYS A 13 -8.29 -8.77 7.81
C LYS A 13 -8.13 -9.24 6.36
N ASP A 14 -8.81 -10.31 5.96
CA ASP A 14 -8.76 -10.84 4.59
C ASP A 14 -9.08 -9.76 3.55
N LYS A 15 -10.05 -8.89 3.85
CA LYS A 15 -10.42 -7.76 2.97
C LYS A 15 -9.36 -6.69 2.93
N ILE A 16 -8.76 -6.34 4.07
CA ILE A 16 -7.69 -5.34 4.11
C ILE A 16 -6.47 -5.88 3.33
N THR A 17 -6.09 -7.14 3.53
CA THR A 17 -5.02 -7.78 2.76
C THR A 17 -5.28 -7.75 1.26
N SER A 18 -6.51 -8.07 0.82
CA SER A 18 -6.86 -7.98 -0.61
C SER A 18 -6.75 -6.54 -1.16
N LEU A 19 -7.11 -5.54 -0.36
CA LEU A 19 -6.96 -4.13 -0.75
C LEU A 19 -5.50 -3.69 -0.75
N LEU A 20 -4.66 -4.24 0.12
CA LEU A 20 -3.22 -3.98 0.11
C LEU A 20 -2.55 -4.53 -1.13
N GLU A 21 -2.91 -5.74 -1.57
CA GLU A 21 -2.41 -6.30 -2.83
C GLU A 21 -2.77 -5.40 -4.02
N GLU A 22 -3.98 -4.83 -4.05
CA GLU A 22 -4.39 -3.87 -5.07
C GLU A 22 -3.57 -2.57 -5.00
N LEU A 23 -3.34 -2.04 -3.79
CA LEU A 23 -2.49 -0.86 -3.59
C LEU A 23 -1.02 -1.11 -3.97
N GLN A 24 -0.48 -2.31 -3.70
CA GLN A 24 0.87 -2.72 -4.13
C GLN A 24 0.97 -2.77 -5.66
N SER A 25 -0.07 -3.25 -6.36
CA SER A 25 -0.12 -3.20 -7.82
C SER A 25 -0.06 -1.76 -8.32
N ILE A 26 -0.88 -0.88 -7.77
CA ILE A 26 -0.93 0.55 -8.16
C ILE A 26 0.41 1.24 -7.85
N GLN A 27 1.01 0.96 -6.68
CA GLN A 27 2.31 1.52 -6.32
C GLN A 27 3.39 1.10 -7.32
N GLY A 28 3.41 -0.17 -7.71
CA GLY A 28 4.33 -0.67 -8.73
C GLY A 28 4.11 -0.02 -10.09
N GLU A 29 2.85 0.18 -10.49
CA GLU A 29 2.49 0.91 -11.71
C GLU A 29 2.99 2.36 -11.70
N GLU A 30 2.86 3.07 -10.57
CA GLU A 30 3.37 4.45 -10.42
C GLU A 30 4.90 4.51 -10.46
N THR A 31 5.59 3.59 -9.78
CA THR A 31 7.06 3.48 -9.84
C THR A 31 7.53 3.19 -11.26
N GLU A 32 6.94 2.20 -11.94
CA GLU A 32 7.27 1.88 -13.34
C GLU A 32 6.99 3.07 -14.26
N ALA A 33 5.86 3.77 -14.06
CA ALA A 33 5.53 4.96 -14.84
C ALA A 33 6.57 6.06 -14.65
N PHE A 34 7.07 6.27 -13.43
CA PHE A 34 8.14 7.24 -13.14
C PHE A 34 9.49 6.82 -13.73
N GLU A 35 9.90 5.56 -13.56
CA GLU A 35 11.17 5.02 -14.07
C GLU A 35 11.25 5.08 -15.60
N ASN A 36 10.11 4.95 -16.29
CA ASN A 36 10.02 5.05 -17.74
C ASN A 36 10.03 6.49 -18.27
N LEU A 37 10.01 7.52 -17.40
CA LEU A 37 10.10 8.91 -17.85
C LEU A 37 11.52 9.27 -18.30
N PRO A 38 11.67 10.21 -19.25
CA PRO A 38 12.95 10.84 -19.52
C PRO A 38 13.50 11.52 -18.25
N GLU A 39 14.82 11.46 -18.06
CA GLU A 39 15.52 12.05 -16.91
C GLU A 39 15.19 13.54 -16.69
N SER A 40 15.02 14.30 -17.77
CA SER A 40 14.59 15.71 -17.69
C SER A 40 13.20 15.93 -17.08
N ILE A 41 12.33 14.93 -17.17
CA ILE A 41 10.97 14.94 -16.58
C ILE A 41 11.00 14.36 -15.17
N GLN A 42 11.84 13.36 -14.90
CA GLN A 42 12.04 12.84 -13.53
C GLN A 42 12.47 13.96 -12.57
N TYR A 43 13.40 14.82 -12.98
CA TYR A 43 13.84 15.99 -12.21
C TYR A 43 12.94 17.23 -12.35
N SER A 44 11.72 17.08 -12.86
CA SER A 44 10.73 18.15 -12.90
C SER A 44 9.77 18.03 -11.72
N GLU A 45 9.05 19.10 -11.39
CA GLU A 45 7.98 19.09 -10.38
C GLU A 45 6.95 17.97 -10.63
N LYS A 46 6.74 17.57 -11.90
CA LYS A 46 5.86 16.46 -12.24
C LYS A 46 6.46 15.11 -11.82
N GLY A 47 7.75 14.91 -12.06
CA GLY A 47 8.45 13.68 -11.68
C GLY A 47 8.51 13.54 -10.16
N GLU A 48 8.87 14.62 -9.46
CA GLU A 48 8.89 14.67 -7.98
C GLU A 48 7.53 14.27 -7.38
N LYS A 49 6.41 14.75 -7.95
CA LYS A 49 5.07 14.37 -7.49
C LYS A 49 4.71 12.90 -7.74
N MET A 50 5.21 12.32 -8.83
CA MET A 50 4.98 10.90 -9.14
C MET A 50 5.80 10.01 -8.19
N GLU A 51 7.06 10.38 -7.94
CA GLU A 51 7.90 9.72 -6.95
C GLU A 51 7.30 9.82 -5.54
N GLU A 52 6.87 11.02 -5.12
CA GLU A 52 6.21 11.23 -3.82
C GLU A 52 4.92 10.41 -3.68
N ALA A 53 4.14 10.27 -4.75
CA ALA A 53 2.93 9.44 -4.74
C ALA A 53 3.26 7.95 -4.53
N ALA A 54 4.26 7.43 -5.27
CA ALA A 54 4.71 6.05 -5.13
C ALA A 54 5.27 5.78 -3.73
N ASP A 55 6.09 6.69 -3.20
CA ASP A 55 6.64 6.61 -1.84
C ASP A 55 5.55 6.67 -0.77
N THR A 56 4.56 7.55 -0.94
CA THR A 56 3.42 7.65 -0.02
C THR A 56 2.62 6.35 0.00
N LEU A 57 2.39 5.74 -1.16
CA LEU A 57 1.71 4.45 -1.25
C LEU A 57 2.50 3.35 -0.55
N GLN A 58 3.81 3.25 -0.79
CA GLN A 58 4.67 2.26 -0.13
C GLN A 58 4.62 2.40 1.40
N ASN A 59 4.80 3.62 1.91
CA ASN A 59 4.77 3.88 3.35
C ASN A 59 3.40 3.52 3.97
N PHE A 60 2.32 3.80 3.26
CA PHE A 60 0.97 3.45 3.71
C PHE A 60 0.77 1.93 3.76
N ILE A 61 1.22 1.21 2.72
CA ILE A 61 1.18 -0.26 2.66
C ILE A 61 1.95 -0.84 3.86
N ASP A 62 3.20 -0.43 4.05
CA ASP A 62 4.05 -0.92 5.15
C ASP A 62 3.40 -0.69 6.52
N THR A 63 2.80 0.49 6.71
CA THR A 63 2.10 0.82 7.97
C THR A 63 0.92 -0.12 8.20
N VAL A 64 0.08 -0.33 7.20
CA VAL A 64 -1.11 -1.17 7.35
C VAL A 64 -0.75 -2.65 7.49
N GLU A 65 0.30 -3.14 6.81
CA GLU A 65 0.81 -4.49 7.00
C GLU A 65 1.24 -4.74 8.46
N SER A 66 1.99 -3.80 9.05
CA SER A 66 2.36 -3.85 10.47
C SER A 66 1.13 -3.89 11.39
N GLU A 67 0.11 -3.07 11.12
CA GLU A 67 -1.12 -3.04 11.92
C GLU A 67 -1.94 -4.33 11.77
N ILE A 68 -1.93 -4.98 10.59
CA ILE A 68 -2.55 -6.30 10.40
C ILE A 68 -1.84 -7.37 11.24
N GLU A 69 -0.51 -7.34 11.30
CA GLU A 69 0.27 -8.26 12.15
C GLU A 69 -0.12 -8.12 13.62
N GLU A 70 -0.25 -6.89 14.13
CA GLU A 70 -0.74 -6.64 15.51
C GLU A 70 -2.16 -7.16 15.73
N LEU A 71 -3.03 -7.04 14.72
CA LEU A 71 -4.39 -7.57 14.73
C LEU A 71 -4.44 -9.11 14.79
N GLU A 72 -3.41 -9.82 14.31
CA GLU A 72 -3.34 -11.30 14.39
C GLU A 72 -3.12 -11.80 15.83
N GLU A 73 -2.58 -10.96 16.71
CA GLU A 73 -2.27 -11.30 18.09
C GLU A 73 -3.48 -11.20 19.06
N LEU A 74 -4.67 -10.81 18.57
CA LEU A 74 -5.91 -10.54 19.36
C LEU A 74 -6.85 -11.75 19.63
#